data_AF-A0A831LP61-F1
#
_entry.id   AF-A0A831LP61-F1
#
_cell.length_a   1.000
_cell.length_b   1.000
_cell.length_c   1.000
_cell.angle_alpha   90.00
_cell.angle_beta   90.00
_cell.angle_gamma   90.00
#
_symmetry.space_group_name_H-M   'P 1'
#
loop_
_entity.id
_entity.type
_entity.pdbx_description
1 polymer ?
#
loop_
_entity_poly.entity_id
_entity_poly.type
_entity_poly.pdbx_seq_one_letter_code
_entity_poly.pdbx_strand_id
1 'polypeptide(L)'
;PNLMDYMQLIFSFFNAPLFATFLLGMFWKGATGWGGFWGLLVGILTAAGHYILYRAGVLNYHSDMAANFYQAWWAWLADFVVTIGVSLFTAKRDPKELAGLVFGLTPKPKAEARWYARPAVWGTVAIVAAVVLNILFW
;
A
#
# COMPACT_ATOMS: atom_id res chain seq x y z
N PRO A 1 19.82 16.89 -6.31
CA PRO A 1 19.17 15.59 -6.02
C PRO A 1 20.03 14.79 -5.04
N ASN A 2 19.60 14.69 -3.77
CA ASN A 2 20.30 13.86 -2.81
C ASN A 2 20.03 12.37 -3.10
N LEU A 3 20.98 11.51 -2.78
CA LEU A 3 20.85 10.05 -2.94
C LEU A 3 19.57 9.51 -2.26
N MET A 4 19.20 10.12 -1.12
CA MET A 4 18.00 9.82 -0.36
C MET A 4 16.71 10.07 -1.16
N ASP A 5 16.63 11.18 -1.90
CA ASP A 5 15.46 11.53 -2.72
C ASP A 5 15.30 10.56 -3.88
N TYR A 6 16.41 10.12 -4.47
CA TYR A 6 16.42 9.13 -5.55
C TYR A 6 15.99 7.73 -5.04
N MET A 7 16.49 7.32 -3.88
CA MET A 7 16.05 6.08 -3.23
C MET A 7 14.56 6.12 -2.87
N GLN A 8 14.08 7.23 -2.32
CA GLN A 8 12.65 7.43 -2.02
C GLN A 8 11.78 7.38 -3.27
N LEU A 9 12.25 7.96 -4.39
CA LEU A 9 11.55 7.90 -5.66
C LEU A 9 11.36 6.46 -6.13
N ILE A 10 12.43 5.65 -6.10
CA ILE A 10 12.37 4.23 -6.48
C ILE A 10 11.41 3.46 -5.56
N PHE A 11 11.53 3.63 -4.24
CA PHE A 11 10.65 2.96 -3.31
C PHE A 11 9.19 3.38 -3.49
N SER A 12 8.93 4.66 -3.73
CA SER A 12 7.58 5.18 -3.99
C SER A 12 6.97 4.59 -5.26
N PHE A 13 7.78 4.38 -6.30
CA PHE A 13 7.35 3.85 -7.59
C PHE A 13 6.95 2.37 -7.52
N PHE A 14 7.70 1.54 -6.78
CA PHE A 14 7.48 0.09 -6.74
C PHE A 14 6.74 -0.39 -5.49
N ASN A 15 7.06 0.15 -4.30
CA ASN A 15 6.43 -0.33 -3.06
C ASN A 15 4.98 0.11 -2.96
N ALA A 16 4.59 1.25 -3.51
CA ALA A 16 3.21 1.70 -3.41
C ALA A 16 2.23 0.78 -4.19
N PRO A 17 2.45 0.46 -5.48
CA PRO A 17 1.64 -0.54 -6.18
C PRO A 17 1.73 -1.95 -5.56
N LEU A 18 2.92 -2.38 -5.15
CA LEU A 18 3.04 -3.68 -4.46
C LEU A 18 2.21 -3.70 -3.18
N PHE A 19 2.22 -2.62 -2.41
CA PHE A 19 1.43 -2.53 -1.19
C PHE A 19 -0.08 -2.55 -1.47
N ALA A 20 -0.58 -1.89 -2.52
CA ALA A 20 -1.99 -1.94 -2.89
C ALA A 20 -2.44 -3.36 -3.28
N THR A 21 -1.75 -4.01 -4.22
CA THR A 21 -2.01 -5.42 -4.59
C THR A 21 -1.94 -6.37 -3.40
N PHE A 22 -0.92 -6.26 -2.54
CA PHE A 22 -0.78 -7.09 -1.35
C PHE A 22 -1.89 -6.86 -0.33
N LEU A 23 -2.22 -5.60 -0.04
CA LEU A 23 -3.31 -5.25 0.87
C LEU A 23 -4.63 -5.84 0.38
N LEU A 24 -4.91 -5.70 -0.91
CA LEU A 24 -6.13 -6.24 -1.51
C LEU A 24 -6.14 -7.78 -1.45
N GLY A 25 -5.03 -8.44 -1.76
CA GLY A 25 -4.89 -9.89 -1.65
C GLY A 25 -5.07 -10.42 -0.22
N MET A 26 -4.57 -9.69 0.78
CA MET A 26 -4.69 -10.07 2.19
C MET A 26 -6.08 -9.84 2.77
N PHE A 27 -6.79 -8.79 2.37
CA PHE A 27 -8.05 -8.38 3.00
C PHE A 27 -9.31 -8.65 2.16
N TRP A 28 -9.18 -8.89 0.84
CA TRP A 28 -10.32 -9.10 -0.05
C TRP A 28 -10.25 -10.44 -0.78
N LYS A 29 -11.23 -11.31 -0.49
CA LYS A 29 -11.38 -12.64 -1.11
C LYS A 29 -11.64 -12.60 -2.62
N GLY A 30 -12.02 -11.43 -3.15
CA GLY A 30 -12.29 -11.23 -4.56
C GLY A 30 -11.06 -10.96 -5.41
N ALA A 31 -9.90 -10.68 -4.80
CA ALA A 31 -8.68 -10.35 -5.55
C ALA A 31 -8.21 -11.55 -6.38
N THR A 32 -8.06 -11.35 -7.69
CA THR A 32 -7.56 -12.39 -8.62
C THR A 32 -6.12 -12.11 -9.03
N GLY A 33 -5.39 -13.15 -9.46
CA GLY A 33 -4.00 -12.99 -9.93
C GLY A 33 -3.90 -12.08 -11.16
N TRP A 34 -4.87 -12.17 -12.07
CA TRP A 34 -4.98 -11.25 -13.21
C TRP A 34 -5.33 -9.83 -12.80
N GLY A 35 -6.17 -9.68 -11.77
CA GLY A 35 -6.46 -8.39 -11.16
C GLY A 35 -5.19 -7.71 -10.65
N GLY A 36 -4.40 -8.43 -9.84
CA GLY A 36 -3.15 -7.89 -9.30
C GLY A 36 -2.11 -7.59 -10.37
N PHE A 37 -2.00 -8.42 -11.42
CA PHE A 37 -1.08 -8.16 -12.53
C PHE A 37 -1.44 -6.87 -13.29
N TRP A 38 -2.70 -6.74 -13.71
CA TRP A 38 -3.15 -5.56 -14.46
C TRP A 38 -3.18 -4.31 -13.59
N GLY A 39 -3.55 -4.44 -12.32
CA GLY A 39 -3.44 -3.37 -11.36
C GLY A 39 -2.02 -2.86 -11.25
N LEU A 40 -1.06 -3.75 -10.98
CA LEU A 40 0.33 -3.37 -10.76
C LEU A 40 0.93 -2.73 -12.01
N LEU A 41 0.60 -3.26 -13.19
CA LEU A 41 1.02 -2.70 -14.47
C LEU A 41 0.45 -1.27 -14.66
N VAL A 42 -0.83 -1.05 -14.38
CA VAL A 42 -1.43 0.29 -14.48
C VAL A 42 -0.89 1.23 -13.39
N GLY A 43 -0.63 0.75 -12.18
CA GLY A 43 0.00 1.50 -11.10
C GLY A 43 1.38 2.01 -11.50
N ILE A 44 2.21 1.14 -12.09
CA ILE A 44 3.53 1.49 -12.63
C ILE A 44 3.42 2.51 -13.76
N LEU A 45 2.50 2.32 -14.70
CA LEU A 45 2.29 3.27 -15.80
C LEU A 45 1.80 4.63 -15.29
N THR A 46 0.95 4.64 -14.27
CA THR A 46 0.46 5.86 -13.62
C THR A 46 1.60 6.59 -12.91
N ALA A 47 2.47 5.87 -12.20
CA ALA A 47 3.66 6.43 -11.57
C ALA A 47 4.63 7.03 -12.61
N ALA A 48 4.85 6.31 -13.71
CA ALA A 48 5.69 6.77 -14.82
C ALA A 48 5.11 8.03 -15.49
N GLY A 49 3.79 8.04 -15.75
CA GLY A 49 3.10 9.19 -16.31
C GLY A 49 3.19 10.40 -15.38
N HIS A 50 2.92 10.23 -14.08
CA HIS A 50 3.04 11.30 -13.10
C HIS A 50 4.47 11.86 -13.03
N TYR A 51 5.49 11.00 -13.04
CA TYR A 51 6.88 11.43 -13.09
C TYR A 51 7.21 12.23 -14.35
N ILE A 52 6.72 11.81 -15.52
CA ILE A 52 6.90 12.55 -16.78
C ILE A 52 6.21 13.92 -16.71
N LEU A 53 4.97 13.98 -16.20
CA LEU A 53 4.22 15.24 -16.04
C LEU A 53 4.89 16.20 -15.05
N TYR A 54 5.48 15.66 -13.97
CA TYR A 54 6.28 16.43 -13.02
C TYR A 54 7.53 16.99 -13.69
N ARG A 55 8.29 16.15 -14.41
CA ARG A 55 9.51 16.56 -15.12
C ARG A 55 9.25 17.52 -16.28
N ALA A 56 8.06 17.47 -16.89
CA ALA A 56 7.62 18.38 -17.93
C ALA A 56 7.13 19.74 -17.38
N GLY A 57 7.06 19.92 -16.06
CA GLY A 57 6.64 21.17 -15.42
C GLY A 57 5.12 21.41 -15.41
N VAL A 58 4.32 20.41 -15.82
CA VAL A 58 2.85 20.48 -15.79
C VAL A 58 2.34 20.36 -14.36
N LEU A 59 2.96 19.48 -13.57
CA LEU A 59 2.69 19.33 -12.14
C LEU A 59 3.80 20.03 -11.36
N ASN A 60 3.44 21.08 -10.61
CA ASN A 60 4.38 21.81 -9.77
C ASN A 60 4.18 21.40 -8.31
N TYR A 61 5.22 20.83 -7.72
CA TYR A 61 5.28 20.51 -6.29
C TYR A 61 6.33 21.38 -5.61
N HIS A 62 6.09 21.70 -4.33
CA HIS A 62 7.01 22.53 -3.54
C HIS A 62 8.35 21.83 -3.24
N SER A 63 8.39 20.49 -3.28
CA SER A 63 9.60 19.70 -3.06
C SER A 63 9.56 18.38 -3.83
N ASP A 64 10.74 17.84 -4.17
CA ASP A 64 10.89 16.52 -4.79
C ASP A 64 10.31 15.41 -3.91
N MET A 65 10.43 15.53 -2.59
CA MET A 65 9.85 14.59 -1.64
C MET A 65 8.31 14.60 -1.68
N ALA A 66 7.69 15.78 -1.79
CA ALA A 66 6.24 15.88 -1.94
C ALA A 66 5.77 15.27 -3.26
N ALA A 67 6.49 15.52 -4.36
CA ALA A 67 6.19 14.91 -5.65
C ALA A 67 6.21 13.38 -5.58
N ASN A 68 7.24 12.79 -4.96
CA ASN A 68 7.36 11.35 -4.75
C ASN A 68 6.18 10.77 -3.95
N PHE A 69 5.72 11.49 -2.91
CA PHE A 69 4.59 11.06 -2.09
C PHE A 69 3.27 11.08 -2.86
N TYR A 70 2.99 12.16 -3.60
CA TYR A 70 1.79 12.23 -4.44
C TYR A 70 1.83 11.19 -5.57
N GLN A 71 3.01 10.96 -6.15
CA GLN A 71 3.21 9.91 -7.15
C GLN A 71 2.86 8.54 -6.58
N ALA A 72 3.37 8.19 -5.39
CA ALA A 72 3.05 6.94 -4.71
C ALA A 72 1.55 6.80 -4.45
N TRP A 73 0.90 7.88 -3.99
CA TRP A 73 -0.53 7.89 -3.72
C TRP A 73 -1.36 7.60 -4.97
N TRP A 74 -1.06 8.27 -6.10
CA TRP A 74 -1.77 8.04 -7.36
C TRP A 74 -1.49 6.65 -7.94
N ALA A 75 -0.25 6.18 -7.87
CA ALA A 75 0.13 4.84 -8.30
C ALA A 75 -0.60 3.75 -7.50
N TRP A 76 -0.65 3.91 -6.17
CA TRP A 76 -1.40 3.03 -5.27
C TRP A 76 -2.89 3.04 -5.59
N LEU A 77 -3.49 4.22 -5.78
CA LEU A 77 -4.92 4.34 -6.07
C LEU A 77 -5.29 3.71 -7.42
N ALA A 78 -4.48 3.95 -8.45
CA ALA A 78 -4.70 3.39 -9.77
C ALA A 78 -4.59 1.85 -9.76
N ASP A 79 -3.55 1.32 -9.11
CA ASP A 79 -3.41 -0.13 -8.91
C ASP A 79 -4.61 -0.72 -8.15
N PHE A 80 -5.00 -0.09 -7.03
CA PHE A 80 -6.11 -0.54 -6.20
C PHE A 80 -7.44 -0.60 -6.99
N VAL A 81 -7.78 0.45 -7.73
CA VAL A 81 -9.03 0.53 -8.51
C VAL A 81 -9.02 -0.45 -9.67
N VAL A 82 -7.92 -0.56 -10.42
CA VAL A 82 -7.82 -1.49 -11.55
C VAL A 82 -7.82 -2.93 -11.07
N THR A 83 -7.12 -3.23 -9.98
CA THR A 83 -7.13 -4.56 -9.37
C THR A 83 -8.56 -4.96 -8.99
N ILE A 84 -9.33 -4.06 -8.37
CA ILE A 84 -10.74 -4.31 -8.06
C ILE A 84 -11.56 -4.52 -9.33
N GLY A 85 -11.46 -3.60 -10.29
CA GLY A 85 -12.23 -3.64 -11.53
C GLY A 85 -12.00 -4.95 -12.29
N VAL A 86 -10.74 -5.28 -12.57
CA VAL A 86 -10.37 -6.51 -13.28
C VAL A 86 -10.77 -7.75 -12.46
N SER A 87 -10.55 -7.74 -11.14
CA SER A 87 -10.93 -8.87 -10.28
C SER A 87 -12.44 -9.16 -10.27
N LEU A 88 -13.29 -8.15 -10.49
CA LEU A 88 -14.74 -8.34 -10.61
C LEU A 88 -15.14 -9.04 -11.92
N PHE A 89 -14.37 -8.81 -13.00
CA PHE A 89 -14.63 -9.40 -14.32
C PHE A 89 -13.87 -10.71 -14.57
N THR A 90 -12.86 -11.05 -13.75
CA THR A 90 -12.07 -12.28 -13.94
C THR A 90 -12.65 -13.45 -13.14
N ALA A 91 -12.41 -14.68 -13.61
CA ALA A 91 -12.77 -15.91 -12.90
C ALA A 91 -12.18 -15.91 -11.46
N LYS A 92 -13.08 -16.02 -10.47
CA LYS A 92 -12.73 -16.04 -9.05
C LYS A 92 -12.21 -17.43 -8.68
N ARG A 93 -11.14 -17.47 -7.89
CA ARG A 93 -10.58 -18.70 -7.34
C ARG A 93 -11.52 -19.30 -6.27
N ASP A 94 -11.49 -20.62 -6.12
CA ASP A 94 -12.32 -21.32 -5.12
C ASP A 94 -11.98 -20.79 -3.71
N PRO A 95 -12.98 -20.37 -2.90
CA PRO A 95 -12.79 -19.93 -1.52
C PRO A 95 -11.97 -20.88 -0.63
N LYS A 96 -11.94 -22.18 -0.93
CA LYS A 96 -11.13 -23.18 -0.20
C LYS A 96 -9.63 -23.02 -0.44
N GLU A 97 -9.20 -22.56 -1.61
CA GLU A 97 -7.79 -22.25 -1.90
C GLU A 97 -7.34 -20.94 -1.22
N LEU A 98 -8.28 -20.08 -0.82
CA LEU A 98 -8.01 -18.78 -0.21
C LEU A 98 -7.95 -18.85 1.33
N ALA A 99 -8.22 -20.01 1.92
CA ALA A 99 -8.12 -20.25 3.35
C ALA A 99 -6.64 -20.27 3.79
N GLY A 100 -6.24 -19.32 4.66
CA GLY A 100 -4.86 -19.15 5.11
C GLY A 100 -4.04 -18.09 4.35
N LEU A 101 -4.54 -17.61 3.20
CA LEU A 101 -3.95 -16.53 2.41
C LEU A 101 -4.65 -15.19 2.64
N VAL A 102 -5.97 -15.22 2.88
CA VAL A 102 -6.77 -14.03 3.18
C VAL A 102 -7.05 -13.98 4.69
N PHE A 103 -6.80 -12.84 5.30
CA PHE A 103 -6.99 -12.60 6.74
C PHE A 103 -8.41 -12.95 7.21
N GLY A 104 -9.41 -12.80 6.33
CA GLY A 104 -10.82 -13.13 6.59
C GLY A 104 -11.19 -14.62 6.56
N LEU A 105 -10.26 -15.53 6.21
CA LEU A 105 -10.47 -16.99 6.26
C LEU A 105 -9.44 -17.70 7.16
N THR A 106 -8.43 -16.98 7.63
CA THR A 106 -7.37 -17.56 8.47
C THR A 106 -7.87 -17.66 9.91
N PRO A 107 -7.90 -18.86 10.52
CA PRO A 107 -8.26 -18.99 11.93
C PRO A 107 -7.25 -18.21 12.76
N LYS A 108 -7.70 -17.18 13.48
CA LYS A 108 -6.85 -16.39 14.36
C LYS A 108 -6.49 -17.26 15.57
N PRO A 109 -5.22 -17.64 15.78
CA PRO A 109 -4.84 -18.37 16.97
C PRO A 109 -5.10 -17.47 18.18
N LYS A 110 -6.05 -17.87 19.04
CA LYS A 110 -6.26 -17.25 20.34
C LYS A 110 -5.16 -17.75 21.28
N ALA A 111 -3.95 -17.20 21.15
CA ALA A 111 -2.95 -17.38 22.18
C ALA A 111 -3.39 -16.53 23.39
N GLU A 112 -3.67 -17.17 24.53
CA GLU A 112 -3.81 -16.48 25.81
C GLU A 112 -2.44 -15.93 26.24
N ALA A 113 -2.01 -14.84 25.61
CA ALA A 113 -0.78 -14.15 25.94
C ALA A 113 -1.03 -13.17 27.11
N ARG A 114 -0.12 -13.19 28.09
CA ARG A 114 -0.07 -12.20 29.19
C ARG A 114 -0.06 -10.78 28.62
N TRP A 115 -0.62 -9.82 29.37
CA TRP A 115 -0.83 -8.44 28.90
C TRP A 115 0.43 -7.76 28.29
N TYR A 116 1.61 -8.00 28.86
CA TYR A 116 2.89 -7.47 28.35
C TYR A 116 3.44 -8.19 27.11
N ALA A 117 2.96 -9.41 26.82
CA ALA A 117 3.30 -10.17 25.63
C ALA A 117 2.30 -9.91 24.48
N ARG A 118 1.29 -9.04 24.69
CA ARG A 118 0.34 -8.65 23.65
C ARG A 118 0.95 -7.53 22.81
N PRO A 119 1.15 -7.74 21.49
CA PRO A 119 1.67 -6.70 20.59
C PRO A 119 0.82 -5.42 20.62
N ALA A 120 -0.47 -5.55 20.88
CA ALA A 120 -1.40 -4.44 20.99
C ALA A 120 -1.03 -3.43 22.09
N VAL A 121 -0.53 -3.88 23.26
CA VAL A 121 -0.21 -2.99 24.38
C VAL A 121 0.96 -2.07 24.01
N TRP A 122 2.04 -2.66 23.47
CA TRP A 122 3.19 -1.90 23.00
C TRP A 122 2.86 -1.00 21.80
N GLY A 123 2.00 -1.47 20.89
CA GLY A 123 1.48 -0.65 19.79
C GLY A 123 0.73 0.59 20.29
N THR A 124 -0.14 0.43 21.29
CA THR A 124 -0.86 1.57 21.89
C THR A 124 0.11 2.54 22.57
N VAL A 125 1.09 2.05 23.34
CA VAL A 125 2.10 2.91 23.99
C VAL A 125 2.88 3.73 22.95
N ALA A 126 3.31 3.10 21.86
CA ALA A 126 4.02 3.78 20.79
C ALA A 126 3.17 4.88 20.13
N ILE A 127 1.88 4.63 19.88
CA ILE A 127 0.95 5.64 19.33
C ILE A 127 0.79 6.81 20.30
N VAL A 128 0.57 6.54 21.59
CA VAL A 128 0.44 7.60 22.59
C VAL A 128 1.70 8.44 22.67
N ALA A 129 2.88 7.81 22.70
CA ALA A 129 4.15 8.53 22.69
C ALA A 129 4.30 9.41 21.44
N ALA A 130 3.96 8.89 20.26
CA ALA A 130 4.02 9.64 19.02
C ALA A 130 3.08 10.87 19.04
N VAL A 131 1.85 10.72 19.53
CA VAL A 131 0.89 11.84 19.65
C VAL A 131 1.37 12.88 20.66
N VAL A 132 1.88 12.46 21.81
CA VAL A 132 2.40 13.39 22.83
C VAL A 132 3.57 14.20 22.29
N LEU A 133 4.55 13.52 21.65
CA LEU A 133 5.67 14.20 21.01
C LEU A 133 5.19 15.15 19.91
N ASN A 134 4.22 14.73 19.09
CA ASN A 134 3.66 15.58 18.06
C ASN A 134 3.02 16.86 18.64
N ILE A 135 2.26 16.77 19.74
CA ILE A 135 1.68 17.95 20.40
C ILE A 135 2.73 18.86 21.04
N LEU A 136 3.84 18.30 21.56
CA LEU A 136 4.89 19.08 22.23
C LEU A 136 5.83 19.81 21.26
N PHE A 137 6.09 19.23 20.08
CA PHE A 137 7.02 19.76 19.08
C PHE A 137 6.36 20.49 17.90
N TRP A 138 5.03 20.44 17.82
CA TRP A 138 4.24 21.24 16.88
C TRP A 138 4.02 22.65 17.42
#